data_AF-A0A4W3K6G1-F1
#
_entry.id   AF-A0A4W3K6G1-F1
#
_cell.length_a   1.000
_cell.length_b   1.000
_cell.length_c   1.000
_cell.angle_alpha   90.00
_cell.angle_beta   90.00
_cell.angle_gamma   90.00
#
_symmetry.space_group_name_H-M   'P 1'
#
loop_
_entity.id
_entity.type
_entity.pdbx_description
1 polymer ?
#
loop_
_entity_poly.entity_id
_entity_poly.type
_entity_poly.pdbx_seq_one_letter_code
_entity_poly.pdbx_strand_id
1 'polypeptide(L)'
;MPPTETCDVSEMRVRVQELINTHYVLIFSKTVCPFCVKVKELFGSLEVNFHAVELDVLEDGAVMQAMLLELTGQNTVPNVFINKKHLGGCDKTLQAHEDGLLKRLLEGGEMYDYDLIVIGGGSGGLAVSKEAASYGRKVLVLDYVVPTPSGTTWGLGGTCVNVGCIPKKLMHQAALLGEGINDSHKFGWEINEQVKHNWLKMTEAIHTYIGSLNWSYRVSLRDSKVTYINGYAEFVEPHKIQRCKLSYHTAERFIIATGERPRYLNIPGDKEFCITSDDLFSLPYPPGKTLVVGASYVALECAGFLASLGYDVTVLVRSILLRGFDQEMAEKVGQYMEHHGVKFIRKFVPTKVSVPAQDVLNVLVAVGRDACTKHIGLDKIGVFINQTNGKIPVNDQEQTNMPHVYAIGDVIDGKLELTPVAIQAGKLLAHRLYGGANLKCDYVNVCTTVFTPLEYGCCGLTEDKAVALYDAENIEVFHSLFKPLEWAITSKENNACFAKIICNLLDNNRVVGFHLLGPNAGEITQGFGAAIKCGITKQLLDTVIGIHPTCAEVSFLHTPALLTYIMITG
;
A
#
# COMPACT_ATOMS: atom_id res chain seq x y z
N MET A 1 64.23 -29.81 -27.85
CA MET A 1 63.30 -29.54 -26.75
C MET A 1 63.88 -28.40 -25.92
N PRO A 2 63.20 -27.25 -25.82
CA PRO A 2 63.26 -26.43 -24.61
C PRO A 2 62.22 -26.94 -23.58
N PRO A 3 62.35 -26.60 -22.29
CA PRO A 3 61.45 -27.08 -21.25
C PRO A 3 60.09 -26.39 -21.37
N THR A 4 59.01 -27.17 -21.34
CA THR A 4 57.63 -26.72 -21.15
C THR A 4 57.39 -26.51 -19.66
N GLU A 5 57.50 -25.29 -19.17
CA GLU A 5 57.00 -24.89 -17.86
C GLU A 5 55.54 -24.43 -17.98
N THR A 6 54.62 -25.39 -17.98
CA THR A 6 53.24 -25.13 -17.54
C THR A 6 53.23 -25.19 -16.02
N CYS A 7 53.68 -24.10 -15.38
CA CYS A 7 53.36 -23.90 -13.97
C CYS A 7 51.83 -23.80 -13.86
N ASP A 8 51.30 -24.62 -12.98
CA ASP A 8 49.98 -25.21 -13.04
C ASP A 8 48.88 -24.20 -12.66
N VAL A 9 48.09 -23.76 -13.66
CA VAL A 9 46.94 -22.85 -13.46
C VAL A 9 45.95 -23.42 -12.43
N SER A 10 45.86 -24.74 -12.31
CA SER A 10 45.00 -25.39 -11.32
C SER A 10 45.58 -25.29 -9.89
N GLU A 11 46.89 -25.44 -9.75
CA GLU A 11 47.61 -25.30 -8.47
C GLU A 11 47.56 -23.85 -7.96
N MET A 12 47.73 -22.87 -8.85
CA MET A 12 47.62 -21.45 -8.51
C MET A 12 46.21 -21.06 -8.05
N ARG A 13 45.16 -21.65 -8.67
CA ARG A 13 43.78 -21.45 -8.22
C ARG A 13 43.57 -21.96 -6.80
N VAL A 14 44.07 -23.15 -6.50
CA VAL A 14 43.99 -23.75 -5.15
C VAL A 14 44.69 -22.85 -4.13
N ARG A 15 45.89 -22.36 -4.44
CA ARG A 15 46.67 -21.49 -3.55
C ARG A 15 45.98 -20.15 -3.28
N VAL A 16 45.42 -19.50 -4.30
CA VAL A 16 44.64 -18.26 -4.11
C VAL A 16 43.40 -18.51 -3.25
N GLN A 17 42.70 -19.63 -3.48
CA GLN A 17 41.54 -19.99 -2.70
C GLN A 17 41.88 -20.31 -1.24
N GLU A 18 43.01 -20.97 -1.00
CA GLU A 18 43.53 -21.26 0.34
C GLU A 18 43.87 -19.98 1.10
N LEU A 19 44.53 -19.01 0.45
CA LEU A 19 44.79 -17.70 1.05
C LEU A 19 43.50 -16.98 1.45
N ILE A 20 42.50 -16.95 0.56
CA ILE A 20 41.18 -16.37 0.80
C ILE A 20 40.45 -17.07 1.95
N ASN A 21 40.61 -18.40 2.07
CA ASN A 21 39.96 -19.20 3.10
C ASN A 21 40.63 -19.08 4.47
N THR A 22 41.94 -18.84 4.50
CA THR A 22 42.77 -18.82 5.73
C THR A 22 42.76 -17.46 6.40
N HIS A 23 42.76 -16.37 5.61
CA HIS A 23 42.89 -15.01 6.13
C HIS A 23 41.55 -14.29 6.20
N TYR A 24 41.25 -13.74 7.37
CA TYR A 24 40.01 -13.03 7.60
C TYR A 24 39.95 -11.68 6.85
N VAL A 25 41.06 -10.94 6.79
CA VAL A 25 41.23 -9.78 5.90
C VAL A 25 42.45 -10.04 5.03
N LEU A 26 42.26 -10.09 3.72
CA LEU A 26 43.29 -10.38 2.73
C LEU A 26 43.34 -9.27 1.69
N ILE A 27 44.55 -8.78 1.40
CA ILE A 27 44.78 -7.71 0.43
C ILE A 27 45.83 -8.19 -0.56
N PHE A 28 45.42 -8.46 -1.80
CA PHE A 28 46.39 -8.60 -2.90
C PHE A 28 46.85 -7.20 -3.32
N SER A 29 48.15 -6.96 -3.30
CA SER A 29 48.77 -5.64 -3.32
C SER A 29 50.02 -5.62 -4.21
N LYS A 30 50.55 -4.42 -4.48
CA LYS A 30 51.92 -4.22 -4.95
C LYS A 30 52.63 -3.16 -4.11
N THR A 31 53.92 -3.35 -3.83
CA THR A 31 54.69 -2.46 -2.92
C THR A 31 54.74 -1.00 -3.39
N VAL A 32 54.76 -0.78 -4.71
CA VAL A 32 54.84 0.54 -5.34
C VAL A 32 53.47 1.19 -5.62
N CYS A 33 52.35 0.53 -5.30
CA CYS A 33 51.03 1.03 -5.65
C CYS A 33 50.46 1.97 -4.57
N PRO A 34 50.20 3.27 -4.87
CA PRO A 34 49.70 4.21 -3.88
C PRO A 34 48.29 3.88 -3.37
N PHE A 35 47.46 3.26 -4.21
CA PHE A 35 46.12 2.79 -3.81
C PHE A 35 46.19 1.61 -2.83
N CYS A 36 47.19 0.75 -2.95
CA CYS A 36 47.40 -0.34 -2.00
C CYS A 36 47.86 0.19 -0.64
N VAL A 37 48.76 1.19 -0.63
CA VAL A 37 49.19 1.87 0.60
C VAL A 37 47.99 2.50 1.30
N LYS A 38 47.15 3.24 0.57
CA LYS A 38 45.96 3.88 1.13
C LYS A 38 44.99 2.89 1.80
N VAL A 39 44.77 1.72 1.19
CA VAL A 39 43.92 0.66 1.78
C VAL A 39 44.57 0.06 3.02
N LYS A 40 45.88 -0.19 3.01
CA LYS A 40 46.60 -0.71 4.19
C LYS A 40 46.59 0.28 5.34
N GLU A 41 46.78 1.57 5.06
CA GLU A 41 46.68 2.65 6.05
C GLU A 41 45.29 2.73 6.65
N LEU A 42 44.23 2.55 5.85
CA LEU A 42 42.85 2.47 6.34
C LEU A 42 42.67 1.29 7.31
N PHE A 43 43.09 0.08 6.94
CA PHE A 43 42.97 -1.06 7.87
C PHE A 43 43.84 -0.88 9.12
N GLY A 44 45.01 -0.24 8.98
CA GLY A 44 45.85 0.14 10.11
C GLY A 44 45.19 1.16 11.05
N SER A 45 44.51 2.18 10.52
CA SER A 45 43.80 3.18 11.33
C SER A 45 42.56 2.62 12.04
N LEU A 46 41.99 1.53 11.52
CA LEU A 46 40.90 0.79 12.13
C LEU A 46 41.38 -0.26 13.16
N GLU A 47 42.69 -0.38 13.38
CA GLU A 47 43.29 -1.39 14.26
C GLU A 47 42.93 -2.84 13.87
N VAL A 48 42.76 -3.07 12.56
CA VAL A 48 42.38 -4.37 12.00
C VAL A 48 43.63 -5.09 11.48
N ASN A 49 43.86 -6.31 11.95
CA ASN A 49 44.88 -7.17 11.38
C ASN A 49 44.50 -7.62 9.96
N PHE A 50 45.41 -7.43 9.00
CA PHE A 50 45.24 -7.88 7.62
C PHE A 50 46.48 -8.62 7.13
N HIS A 51 46.29 -9.53 6.17
CA HIS A 51 47.36 -10.17 5.44
C HIS A 51 47.49 -9.55 4.06
N ALA A 52 48.68 -9.01 3.73
CA ALA A 52 48.96 -8.45 2.42
C ALA A 52 49.86 -9.38 1.60
N VAL A 53 49.45 -9.67 0.37
CA VAL A 53 50.22 -10.46 -0.59
C VAL A 53 50.75 -9.51 -1.66
N GLU A 54 52.05 -9.23 -1.62
CA GLU A 54 52.73 -8.30 -2.56
C GLU A 54 53.09 -9.02 -3.86
N LEU A 55 52.25 -8.84 -4.88
CA LEU A 55 52.36 -9.54 -6.17
C LEU A 55 53.59 -9.14 -6.99
N ASP A 56 54.24 -8.02 -6.69
CA ASP A 56 55.47 -7.56 -7.35
C ASP A 56 56.75 -8.16 -6.76
N VAL A 57 56.65 -8.83 -5.61
CA VAL A 57 57.79 -9.47 -4.92
C VAL A 57 57.76 -11.00 -5.10
N LEU A 58 56.62 -11.55 -5.53
CA LEU A 58 56.44 -12.97 -5.78
C LEU A 58 56.86 -13.35 -7.21
N GLU A 59 57.65 -14.43 -7.34
CA GLU A 59 58.06 -14.97 -8.65
C GLU A 59 56.86 -15.33 -9.54
N ASP A 60 55.77 -15.80 -8.93
CA ASP A 60 54.51 -16.19 -9.55
C ASP A 60 53.41 -15.11 -9.49
N GLY A 61 53.75 -13.89 -9.05
CA GLY A 61 52.77 -12.84 -8.79
C GLY A 61 51.98 -12.37 -10.01
N ALA A 62 52.59 -12.40 -11.21
CA ALA A 62 51.89 -12.10 -12.46
C ALA A 62 50.81 -13.14 -12.80
N VAL A 63 51.09 -14.42 -12.53
CA VAL A 63 50.14 -15.53 -12.74
C VAL A 63 49.01 -15.43 -11.73
N MET A 64 49.33 -15.14 -10.46
CA MET A 64 48.34 -14.91 -9.41
C MET A 64 47.41 -13.73 -9.73
N GLN A 65 47.95 -12.64 -10.30
CA GLN A 65 47.17 -11.48 -10.72
C GLN A 65 46.18 -11.83 -11.85
N ALA A 66 46.60 -12.64 -12.82
CA ALA A 66 45.71 -13.15 -13.87
C ALA A 66 44.60 -14.05 -13.31
N MET A 67 44.89 -14.87 -12.30
CA MET A 67 43.90 -15.69 -11.60
C MET A 67 42.86 -14.85 -10.84
N LEU A 68 43.28 -13.74 -10.23
CA LEU A 68 42.36 -12.81 -9.56
C LEU A 68 41.37 -12.18 -10.53
N LEU A 69 41.78 -11.87 -11.76
CA LEU A 69 40.87 -11.39 -12.81
C LEU A 69 39.78 -12.44 -13.11
N GLU A 70 40.13 -13.72 -13.21
CA GLU A 70 39.16 -14.79 -13.45
C GLU A 70 38.18 -14.96 -12.27
N LEU A 71 38.67 -14.92 -11.03
CA LEU A 71 37.86 -15.13 -9.83
C LEU A 71 36.96 -13.94 -9.48
N THR A 72 37.46 -12.72 -9.69
CA THR A 72 36.83 -11.50 -9.17
C THR A 72 36.30 -10.56 -10.25
N GLY A 73 36.67 -10.79 -11.51
CA GLY A 73 36.46 -9.84 -12.60
C GLY A 73 37.36 -8.60 -12.52
N GLN A 74 38.35 -8.56 -11.62
CA GLN A 74 39.23 -7.41 -11.38
C GLN A 74 40.71 -7.78 -11.53
N ASN A 75 41.41 -7.14 -12.48
CA ASN A 75 42.86 -7.29 -12.68
C ASN A 75 43.69 -6.25 -11.92
N THR A 76 43.07 -5.23 -11.35
CA THR A 76 43.76 -4.13 -10.66
C THR A 76 44.02 -4.46 -9.18
N VAL A 77 45.09 -3.89 -8.62
CA VAL A 77 45.39 -3.90 -7.19
C VAL A 77 45.07 -2.51 -6.57
N PRO A 78 44.65 -2.44 -5.29
CA PRO A 78 44.45 -3.56 -4.38
C PRO A 78 43.22 -4.40 -4.76
N ASN A 79 43.21 -5.66 -4.37
CA ASN A 79 42.06 -6.56 -4.48
C ASN A 79 41.80 -7.14 -3.08
N VAL A 80 40.74 -6.66 -2.44
CA VAL A 80 40.49 -6.82 -0.99
C VAL A 80 39.41 -7.86 -0.75
N PHE A 81 39.67 -8.77 0.18
CA PHE A 81 38.73 -9.77 0.67
C PHE A 81 38.54 -9.64 2.18
N ILE A 82 37.31 -9.79 2.64
CA ILE A 82 36.96 -9.87 4.07
C ILE A 82 36.06 -11.08 4.27
N ASN A 83 36.45 -11.97 5.18
CA ASN A 83 35.77 -13.22 5.47
C ASN A 83 35.37 -13.99 4.20
N LYS A 84 36.35 -14.25 3.33
CA LYS A 84 36.20 -14.94 2.03
C LYS A 84 35.42 -14.17 0.96
N LYS A 85 34.81 -13.03 1.28
CA LYS A 85 34.03 -12.23 0.32
C LYS A 85 34.89 -11.14 -0.30
N HIS A 86 34.85 -11.04 -1.62
CA HIS A 86 35.56 -10.00 -2.38
C HIS A 86 34.86 -8.65 -2.22
N LEU A 87 35.56 -7.67 -1.63
CA LEU A 87 35.08 -6.30 -1.45
C LEU A 87 35.35 -5.43 -2.68
N GLY A 88 36.50 -5.62 -3.34
CA GLY A 88 36.93 -4.84 -4.49
C GLY A 88 38.27 -4.13 -4.29
N GLY A 89 38.52 -3.11 -5.12
CA GLY A 89 39.70 -2.25 -5.00
C GLY A 89 39.58 -1.08 -4.04
N CYS A 90 40.49 -0.11 -4.18
CA CYS A 90 40.63 1.01 -3.25
C CYS A 90 39.35 1.82 -3.10
N ASP A 91 38.74 2.26 -4.20
CA ASP A 91 37.53 3.10 -4.16
C ASP A 91 36.37 2.39 -3.48
N LYS A 92 36.16 1.11 -3.80
CA LYS A 92 35.12 0.28 -3.16
C LYS A 92 35.37 0.07 -1.67
N THR A 93 36.64 -0.09 -1.28
CA THR A 93 37.02 -0.27 0.13
C THR A 93 36.80 1.00 0.94
N LEU A 94 37.15 2.17 0.38
CA LEU A 94 36.91 3.46 1.01
C LEU A 94 35.41 3.78 1.10
N GLN A 95 34.65 3.54 0.03
CA GLN A 95 33.18 3.69 0.06
C GLN A 95 32.55 2.77 1.11
N ALA A 96 33.01 1.52 1.19
CA ALA A 96 32.54 0.58 2.21
C ALA A 96 32.85 1.06 3.64
N HIS A 97 33.96 1.77 3.84
CA HIS A 97 34.27 2.39 5.11
C HIS A 97 33.29 3.53 5.45
N GLU A 98 33.08 4.46 4.51
CA GLU A 98 32.18 5.60 4.67
C GLU A 98 30.73 5.16 4.96
N ASP A 99 30.23 4.16 4.24
CA ASP A 99 28.85 3.67 4.37
C ASP A 99 28.65 2.66 5.52
N GLY A 100 29.71 2.37 6.28
CA GLY A 100 29.70 1.45 7.42
C GLY A 100 29.65 -0.05 7.06
N LEU A 101 29.70 -0.41 5.77
CA LEU A 101 29.78 -1.80 5.31
C LEU A 101 31.06 -2.50 5.77
N LEU A 102 32.21 -1.80 5.72
CA LEU A 102 33.51 -2.33 6.08
C LEU A 102 33.52 -2.79 7.55
N LYS A 103 33.01 -1.95 8.45
CA LYS A 103 32.88 -2.28 9.87
C LYS A 103 32.03 -3.54 10.09
N ARG A 104 30.89 -3.64 9.40
CA ARG A 104 30.01 -4.82 9.48
C ARG A 104 30.70 -6.10 9.00
N LEU A 105 31.40 -6.04 7.86
CA LEU A 105 32.14 -7.19 7.33
C LEU A 105 33.23 -7.64 8.30
N LEU A 106 33.91 -6.69 8.96
CA LEU A 106 34.92 -6.98 9.96
C LEU A 106 34.33 -7.60 11.22
N GLU A 107 33.13 -7.19 11.63
CA GLU A 107 32.38 -7.79 12.75
C GLU A 107 31.72 -9.14 12.40
N GLY A 108 31.94 -9.67 11.20
CA GLY A 108 31.42 -10.98 10.76
C GLY A 108 30.08 -10.93 10.01
N GLY A 109 29.62 -9.73 9.66
CA GLY A 109 28.40 -9.52 8.88
C GLY A 109 28.51 -10.07 7.45
N GLU A 110 27.38 -10.52 6.90
CA GLU A 110 27.32 -11.01 5.53
C GLU A 110 27.17 -9.86 4.51
N MET A 111 27.91 -9.93 3.40
CA MET A 111 27.62 -9.13 2.21
C MET A 111 26.37 -9.66 1.48
N TYR A 112 25.43 -8.76 1.19
CA TYR A 112 24.21 -9.00 0.42
C TYR A 112 24.18 -8.16 -0.86
N ASP A 113 23.37 -8.55 -1.84
CA ASP A 113 23.20 -7.79 -3.08
C ASP A 113 22.51 -6.44 -2.84
N TYR A 114 21.63 -6.38 -1.83
CA TYR A 114 20.82 -5.20 -1.47
C TYR A 114 20.77 -5.02 0.06
N ASP A 115 20.64 -3.78 0.52
CA ASP A 115 20.34 -3.51 1.94
C ASP A 115 18.85 -3.81 2.24
N LEU A 116 17.98 -3.68 1.23
CA LEU A 116 16.55 -3.88 1.35
C LEU A 116 15.96 -4.50 0.08
N ILE A 117 15.19 -5.58 0.24
CA ILE A 117 14.26 -6.08 -0.79
C ILE A 117 12.82 -5.83 -0.34
N VAL A 118 12.03 -5.17 -1.20
CA VAL A 118 10.60 -4.95 -1.00
C VAL A 118 9.83 -5.85 -1.95
N ILE A 119 8.90 -6.64 -1.41
CA ILE A 119 8.05 -7.56 -2.16
C ILE A 119 6.66 -6.94 -2.26
N GLY A 120 6.32 -6.42 -3.43
CA GLY A 120 5.08 -5.70 -3.73
C GLY A 120 5.33 -4.22 -4.03
N GLY A 121 5.00 -3.80 -5.26
CA GLY A 121 5.13 -2.43 -5.76
C GLY A 121 3.86 -1.61 -5.60
N GLY A 122 3.12 -1.83 -4.52
CA GLY A 122 1.94 -1.05 -4.14
C GLY A 122 2.28 0.20 -3.33
N SER A 123 1.26 0.85 -2.77
CA SER A 123 1.40 2.15 -2.08
C SER A 123 2.43 2.12 -0.94
N GLY A 124 2.39 1.11 -0.07
CA GLY A 124 3.36 0.96 1.02
C GLY A 124 4.76 0.60 0.51
N GLY A 125 4.86 -0.35 -0.42
CA GLY A 125 6.13 -0.82 -0.96
C GLY A 125 6.91 0.28 -1.71
N LEU A 126 6.22 1.07 -2.54
CA LEU A 126 6.81 2.23 -3.22
C LEU A 126 7.21 3.34 -2.26
N ALA A 127 6.47 3.54 -1.18
CA ALA A 127 6.79 4.54 -0.17
C ALA A 127 8.07 4.18 0.57
N VAL A 128 8.14 2.96 1.13
CA VAL A 128 9.31 2.51 1.89
C VAL A 128 10.56 2.35 1.04
N SER A 129 10.42 1.93 -0.23
CA SER A 129 11.58 1.75 -1.10
C SER A 129 12.27 3.07 -1.43
N LYS A 130 11.49 4.12 -1.72
CA LYS A 130 12.03 5.46 -2.00
C LYS A 130 12.60 6.11 -0.76
N GLU A 131 11.91 5.95 0.37
CA GLU A 131 12.38 6.49 1.65
C GLU A 131 13.67 5.80 2.12
N ALA A 132 13.79 4.48 1.98
CA ALA A 132 15.04 3.79 2.30
C ALA A 132 16.19 4.22 1.38
N ALA A 133 15.92 4.41 0.08
CA ALA A 133 16.93 4.86 -0.87
C ALA A 133 17.41 6.31 -0.60
N SER A 134 16.57 7.17 -0.02
CA SER A 134 16.98 8.53 0.38
C SER A 134 18.08 8.51 1.46
N TYR A 135 18.17 7.43 2.25
CA TYR A 135 19.24 7.16 3.22
C TYR A 135 20.46 6.44 2.61
N GLY A 136 20.61 6.45 1.28
CA GLY A 136 21.74 5.84 0.58
C GLY A 136 21.68 4.31 0.50
N ARG A 137 20.55 3.69 0.84
CA ARG A 137 20.42 2.24 0.84
C ARG A 137 20.21 1.69 -0.57
N LYS A 138 20.83 0.55 -0.86
CA LYS A 138 20.63 -0.18 -2.11
C LYS A 138 19.35 -1.00 -2.01
N VAL A 139 18.32 -0.57 -2.74
CA VAL A 139 16.97 -1.15 -2.65
C VAL A 139 16.59 -1.87 -3.95
N LEU A 140 15.97 -3.04 -3.82
CA LEU A 140 15.28 -3.75 -4.89
C LEU A 140 13.78 -3.84 -4.58
N VAL A 141 12.95 -3.44 -5.54
CA VAL A 141 11.49 -3.64 -5.52
C VAL A 141 11.14 -4.73 -6.53
N LEU A 142 10.48 -5.79 -6.05
CA LEU A 142 9.90 -6.85 -6.85
C LEU A 142 8.38 -6.69 -6.85
N ASP A 143 7.79 -6.47 -8.01
CA ASP A 143 6.33 -6.38 -8.18
C ASP A 143 5.89 -7.31 -9.30
N TYR A 144 4.76 -7.99 -9.11
CA TYR A 144 4.14 -8.79 -10.15
C TYR A 144 2.65 -8.89 -9.95
N VAL A 145 1.90 -8.55 -11.00
CA VAL A 145 0.44 -8.66 -11.02
C VAL A 145 0.05 -10.00 -11.61
N VAL A 146 -0.29 -10.96 -10.73
CA VAL A 146 -0.93 -12.20 -11.15
C VAL A 146 -2.27 -11.86 -11.83
N PRO A 147 -2.50 -12.26 -13.09
CA PRO A 147 -3.74 -11.92 -13.78
C PRO A 147 -4.99 -12.41 -13.04
N THR A 148 -6.11 -11.71 -13.21
CA THR A 148 -7.43 -12.21 -12.77
C THR A 148 -7.81 -13.48 -13.55
N PRO A 149 -8.83 -14.25 -13.11
CA PRO A 149 -9.37 -15.36 -13.91
C PRO A 149 -9.75 -14.97 -15.34
N SER A 150 -10.19 -13.72 -15.57
CA SER A 150 -10.50 -13.16 -16.88
C SER A 150 -9.28 -12.69 -17.68
N GLY A 151 -8.07 -12.78 -17.10
CA GLY A 151 -6.81 -12.38 -17.73
C GLY A 151 -6.43 -10.91 -17.54
N THR A 152 -7.17 -10.15 -16.73
CA THR A 152 -6.89 -8.73 -16.47
C THR A 152 -5.60 -8.58 -15.68
N THR A 153 -4.73 -7.67 -16.11
CA THR A 153 -3.47 -7.29 -15.44
C THR A 153 -3.22 -5.80 -15.60
N TRP A 154 -2.29 -5.24 -14.83
CA TRP A 154 -2.02 -3.80 -14.79
C TRP A 154 -0.55 -3.49 -14.46
N GLY A 155 -0.23 -2.19 -14.39
CA GLY A 155 1.12 -1.69 -14.20
C GLY A 155 1.56 -1.53 -12.74
N LEU A 156 2.73 -0.92 -12.54
CA LEU A 156 3.28 -0.62 -11.22
C LEU A 156 2.40 0.40 -10.47
N GLY A 157 2.25 0.26 -9.15
CA GLY A 157 1.45 1.18 -8.32
C GLY A 157 0.49 0.46 -7.39
N GLY A 158 0.31 -0.85 -7.60
CA GLY A 158 -0.58 -1.71 -6.80
C GLY A 158 -2.06 -1.42 -6.99
N THR A 159 -2.86 -1.93 -6.04
CA THR A 159 -4.33 -1.90 -6.09
C THR A 159 -4.88 -0.49 -6.19
N CYS A 160 -4.46 0.42 -5.30
CA CYS A 160 -5.01 1.77 -5.22
C CYS A 160 -4.98 2.54 -6.56
N VAL A 161 -3.84 2.45 -7.25
CA VAL A 161 -3.58 3.16 -8.51
C VAL A 161 -4.38 2.55 -9.66
N ASN A 162 -4.40 1.23 -9.75
CA ASN A 162 -4.86 0.55 -10.95
C ASN A 162 -6.30 0.04 -10.89
N VAL A 163 -6.73 -0.45 -9.71
CA VAL A 163 -8.00 -1.17 -9.54
C VAL A 163 -8.66 -0.86 -8.19
N GLY A 164 -8.45 0.36 -7.69
CA GLY A 164 -8.85 0.77 -6.34
C GLY A 164 -9.23 2.24 -6.29
N CYS A 165 -8.70 2.97 -5.32
CA CYS A 165 -9.14 4.33 -4.99
C CYS A 165 -9.16 5.29 -6.19
N ILE A 166 -8.16 5.23 -7.09
CA ILE A 166 -8.06 6.14 -8.24
C ILE A 166 -9.20 5.93 -9.23
N PRO A 167 -9.34 4.77 -9.92
CA PRO A 167 -10.46 4.55 -10.83
C PRO A 167 -11.81 4.61 -10.12
N LYS A 168 -11.92 4.09 -8.88
CA LYS A 168 -13.15 4.18 -8.08
C LYS A 168 -13.62 5.62 -7.92
N LYS A 169 -12.74 6.53 -7.44
CA LYS A 169 -13.12 7.93 -7.17
C LYS A 169 -13.40 8.69 -8.48
N LEU A 170 -12.71 8.36 -9.57
CA LEU A 170 -12.99 8.96 -10.89
C LEU A 170 -14.35 8.52 -11.47
N MET A 171 -14.71 7.24 -11.32
CA MET A 171 -16.04 6.75 -11.72
C MET A 171 -17.16 7.29 -10.81
N HIS A 172 -16.89 7.41 -9.51
CA HIS A 172 -17.78 8.11 -8.57
C HIS A 172 -17.99 9.59 -8.98
N GLN A 173 -16.92 10.29 -9.35
CA GLN A 173 -17.04 11.66 -9.85
C GLN A 173 -17.89 11.74 -11.13
N ALA A 174 -17.75 10.78 -12.05
CA ALA A 174 -18.58 10.72 -13.25
C ALA A 174 -20.07 10.53 -12.91
N ALA A 175 -20.37 9.70 -11.90
CA ALA A 175 -21.71 9.55 -11.35
C ALA A 175 -22.26 10.86 -10.74
N LEU A 176 -21.47 11.54 -9.90
CA LEU A 176 -21.85 12.83 -9.31
C LEU A 176 -22.08 13.92 -10.36
N LEU A 177 -21.30 13.93 -11.44
CA LEU A 177 -21.50 14.85 -12.56
C LEU A 177 -22.83 14.60 -13.28
N GLY A 178 -23.23 13.33 -13.42
CA GLY A 178 -24.55 12.96 -13.96
C GLY A 178 -25.70 13.54 -13.14
N GLU A 179 -25.61 13.47 -11.81
CA GLU A 179 -26.57 14.12 -10.92
C GLU A 179 -26.52 15.65 -11.03
N GLY A 180 -25.32 16.23 -11.08
CA GLY A 180 -25.13 17.67 -11.22
C GLY A 180 -25.76 18.24 -12.49
N ILE A 181 -25.76 17.49 -13.59
CA ILE A 181 -26.45 17.86 -14.83
C ILE A 181 -27.96 17.95 -14.61
N ASN A 182 -28.56 16.98 -13.90
CA ASN A 182 -29.98 17.03 -13.56
C ASN A 182 -30.31 18.22 -12.65
N ASP A 183 -29.48 18.45 -11.63
CA ASP A 183 -29.65 19.57 -10.70
C ASP A 183 -29.50 20.93 -11.42
N SER A 184 -28.62 21.02 -12.43
CA SER A 184 -28.28 22.27 -13.14
C SER A 184 -29.51 22.97 -13.75
N HIS A 185 -30.53 22.21 -14.18
CA HIS A 185 -31.78 22.77 -14.69
C HIS A 185 -32.51 23.65 -13.68
N LYS A 186 -32.45 23.30 -12.38
CA LYS A 186 -33.02 24.10 -11.30
C LYS A 186 -32.21 25.36 -11.01
N PHE A 187 -30.93 25.35 -11.38
CA PHE A 187 -30.04 26.51 -11.33
C PHE A 187 -30.09 27.37 -12.61
N GLY A 188 -31.01 27.08 -13.55
CA GLY A 188 -31.24 27.89 -14.75
C GLY A 188 -30.42 27.50 -15.98
N TRP A 189 -29.75 26.34 -15.97
CA TRP A 189 -29.05 25.84 -17.15
C TRP A 189 -30.01 25.19 -18.15
N GLU A 190 -30.00 25.68 -19.39
CA GLU A 190 -30.74 25.10 -20.50
C GLU A 190 -29.84 24.13 -21.28
N ILE A 191 -30.11 22.83 -21.16
CA ILE A 191 -29.40 21.77 -21.90
C ILE A 191 -30.40 21.17 -22.89
N ASN A 192 -30.23 21.52 -24.17
CA ASN A 192 -31.20 21.22 -25.21
C ASN A 192 -31.10 19.80 -25.78
N GLU A 193 -30.04 19.06 -25.44
CA GLU A 193 -29.80 17.70 -25.92
C GLU A 193 -29.93 16.68 -24.79
N GLN A 194 -30.40 15.48 -25.12
CA GLN A 194 -30.40 14.37 -24.18
C GLN A 194 -28.95 13.96 -23.87
N VAL A 195 -28.47 14.29 -22.67
CA VAL A 195 -27.14 13.89 -22.22
C VAL A 195 -27.12 12.39 -21.94
N LYS A 196 -26.20 11.68 -22.59
CA LYS A 196 -25.96 10.24 -22.38
C LYS A 196 -24.53 10.01 -21.92
N HIS A 197 -24.36 9.14 -20.94
CA HIS A 197 -23.05 8.71 -20.49
C HIS A 197 -22.42 7.73 -21.50
N ASN A 198 -21.11 7.86 -21.74
CA ASN A 198 -20.34 6.94 -22.59
C ASN A 198 -19.26 6.25 -21.74
N TRP A 199 -19.49 4.97 -21.45
CA TRP A 199 -18.58 4.13 -20.67
C TRP A 199 -17.16 4.09 -21.24
N LEU A 200 -17.03 3.85 -22.55
CA LEU A 200 -15.74 3.67 -23.20
C LEU A 200 -14.89 4.95 -23.13
N LYS A 201 -15.53 6.11 -23.35
CA LYS A 201 -14.85 7.41 -23.23
C LYS A 201 -14.36 7.67 -21.80
N MET A 202 -15.15 7.33 -20.79
CA MET A 202 -14.76 7.44 -19.39
C MET A 202 -13.59 6.50 -19.07
N THR A 203 -13.71 5.22 -19.42
CA THR A 203 -12.65 4.23 -19.13
C THR A 203 -11.35 4.55 -19.87
N GLU A 204 -11.40 5.01 -21.12
CA GLU A 204 -10.21 5.41 -21.89
C GLU A 204 -9.45 6.57 -21.22
N ALA A 205 -10.18 7.59 -20.75
CA ALA A 205 -9.59 8.73 -20.04
C ALA A 205 -8.98 8.30 -18.70
N ILE A 206 -9.69 7.48 -17.93
CA ILE A 206 -9.20 6.92 -16.65
C ILE A 206 -7.95 6.07 -16.88
N HIS A 207 -7.95 5.19 -17.88
CA HIS A 207 -6.79 4.35 -18.19
C HIS A 207 -5.58 5.13 -18.67
N THR A 208 -5.79 6.20 -19.44
CA THR A 208 -4.72 7.11 -19.84
C THR A 208 -4.06 7.74 -18.60
N TYR A 209 -4.88 8.20 -17.66
CA TYR A 209 -4.38 8.74 -16.39
C TYR A 209 -3.63 7.69 -15.55
N ILE A 210 -4.20 6.49 -15.40
CA ILE A 210 -3.52 5.37 -14.71
C ILE A 210 -2.19 5.02 -15.39
N GLY A 211 -2.17 4.98 -16.73
CA GLY A 211 -0.95 4.76 -17.51
C GLY A 211 0.14 5.79 -17.21
N SER A 212 -0.25 7.07 -17.06
CA SER A 212 0.67 8.13 -16.65
C SER A 212 1.22 7.91 -15.24
N LEU A 213 0.40 7.49 -14.28
CA LEU A 213 0.84 7.20 -12.91
C LEU A 213 1.81 6.02 -12.88
N ASN A 214 1.49 4.95 -13.62
CA ASN A 214 2.33 3.77 -13.75
C ASN A 214 3.72 4.13 -14.29
N TRP A 215 3.77 5.02 -15.28
CA TRP A 215 5.03 5.54 -15.82
C TRP A 215 5.77 6.43 -14.79
N SER A 216 5.06 7.36 -14.15
CA SER A 216 5.64 8.25 -13.14
C SER A 216 6.24 7.48 -11.96
N TYR A 217 5.63 6.39 -11.51
CA TYR A 217 6.21 5.55 -10.46
C TYR A 217 7.50 4.87 -10.90
N ARG A 218 7.56 4.35 -12.14
CA ARG A 218 8.79 3.77 -12.69
C ARG A 218 9.92 4.79 -12.78
N VAL A 219 9.61 6.00 -13.25
CA VAL A 219 10.56 7.12 -13.28
C VAL A 219 11.03 7.48 -11.88
N SER A 220 10.09 7.64 -10.93
CA SER A 220 10.42 7.99 -9.54
C SER A 220 11.32 6.96 -8.86
N LEU A 221 11.13 5.65 -9.09
CA LEU A 221 12.03 4.62 -8.59
C LEU A 221 13.43 4.73 -9.20
N ARG A 222 13.52 4.88 -10.53
CA ARG A 222 14.79 5.03 -11.23
C ARG A 222 15.56 6.26 -10.76
N ASP A 223 14.89 7.40 -10.64
CA ASP A 223 15.50 8.66 -10.21
C ASP A 223 15.97 8.58 -8.75
N SER A 224 15.29 7.78 -7.92
CA SER A 224 15.72 7.43 -6.55
C SER A 224 16.77 6.32 -6.50
N LYS A 225 17.30 5.86 -7.64
CA LYS A 225 18.26 4.74 -7.75
C LYS A 225 17.76 3.42 -7.14
N VAL A 226 16.44 3.23 -7.07
CA VAL A 226 15.83 1.96 -6.66
C VAL A 226 15.77 1.02 -7.86
N THR A 227 16.32 -0.18 -7.72
CA THR A 227 16.18 -1.21 -8.74
C THR A 227 14.75 -1.72 -8.72
N TYR A 228 14.04 -1.58 -9.84
CA TYR A 228 12.71 -2.14 -10.02
C TYR A 228 12.77 -3.34 -10.94
N ILE A 229 12.18 -4.46 -10.53
CA ILE A 229 11.98 -5.59 -11.43
C ILE A 229 10.55 -6.07 -11.38
N ASN A 230 9.93 -6.15 -12.56
CA ASN A 230 8.66 -6.84 -12.75
C ASN A 230 8.93 -8.35 -12.69
N GLY A 231 8.56 -9.00 -11.58
CA GLY A 231 8.85 -10.40 -11.35
C GLY A 231 8.26 -10.90 -10.03
N TYR A 232 7.71 -12.11 -10.07
CA TYR A 232 7.15 -12.75 -8.90
C TYR A 232 8.27 -13.19 -7.96
N ALA A 233 8.13 -12.88 -6.68
CA ALA A 233 9.17 -13.10 -5.68
C ALA A 233 8.80 -14.24 -4.74
N GLU A 234 9.71 -15.17 -4.53
CA GLU A 234 9.53 -16.29 -3.60
C GLU A 234 10.78 -16.46 -2.73
N PHE A 235 10.62 -16.47 -1.41
CA PHE A 235 11.70 -16.79 -0.50
C PHE A 235 12.17 -18.24 -0.74
N VAL A 236 13.48 -18.41 -0.75
CA VAL A 236 14.12 -19.73 -0.82
C VAL A 236 14.96 -20.01 0.42
N GLU A 237 15.54 -18.96 1.03
CA GLU A 237 16.27 -18.98 2.29
C GLU A 237 16.01 -17.63 3.01
N PRO A 238 16.30 -17.49 4.33
CA PRO A 238 15.97 -16.27 5.10
C PRO A 238 16.45 -14.96 4.46
N HIS A 239 17.66 -14.96 3.90
CA HIS A 239 18.24 -13.78 3.25
C HIS A 239 18.32 -13.87 1.72
N LYS A 240 17.48 -14.71 1.09
CA LYS A 240 17.56 -14.99 -0.35
C LYS A 240 16.20 -15.21 -0.98
N ILE A 241 15.95 -14.48 -2.05
CA ILE A 241 14.71 -14.54 -2.82
C ILE A 241 14.97 -14.92 -4.28
N GLN A 242 14.00 -15.59 -4.88
CA GLN A 242 14.01 -16.00 -6.27
C GLN A 242 12.96 -15.21 -7.07
N ARG A 243 13.34 -14.71 -8.25
CA ARG A 243 12.48 -13.91 -9.15
C ARG A 243 11.81 -14.72 -10.28
N CYS A 244 12.27 -15.96 -10.47
CA CYS A 244 11.85 -17.00 -11.43
C CYS A 244 12.87 -18.15 -11.28
N LYS A 245 12.66 -19.33 -11.90
CA LYS A 245 13.49 -20.55 -11.72
C LYS A 245 15.03 -20.39 -11.78
N LEU A 246 15.59 -19.27 -12.26
CA LEU A 246 17.02 -19.09 -12.54
C LEU A 246 17.70 -17.81 -12.00
N SER A 247 17.02 -16.90 -11.29
CA SER A 247 17.69 -15.70 -10.74
C SER A 247 17.42 -15.49 -9.25
N TYR A 248 18.49 -15.36 -8.48
CA TYR A 248 18.48 -15.15 -7.03
C TYR A 248 18.99 -13.76 -6.67
N HIS A 249 18.44 -13.19 -5.62
CA HIS A 249 18.90 -11.95 -5.01
C HIS A 249 18.95 -12.10 -3.49
N THR A 250 19.94 -11.49 -2.85
CA THR A 250 20.13 -11.51 -1.41
C THR A 250 19.94 -10.13 -0.80
N ALA A 251 19.44 -10.07 0.45
CA ALA A 251 19.30 -8.80 1.16
C ALA A 251 19.45 -8.91 2.67
N GLU A 252 19.89 -7.81 3.30
CA GLU A 252 19.96 -7.70 4.76
C GLU A 252 18.56 -7.70 5.39
N ARG A 253 17.62 -6.97 4.79
CA ARG A 253 16.24 -6.85 5.28
C ARG A 253 15.22 -7.04 4.17
N PHE A 254 14.04 -7.51 4.54
CA PHE A 254 12.90 -7.69 3.66
C PHE A 254 11.66 -6.98 4.17
N ILE A 255 10.89 -6.41 3.25
CA ILE A 255 9.55 -5.88 3.54
C ILE A 255 8.54 -6.57 2.65
N ILE A 256 7.54 -7.20 3.28
CA ILE A 256 6.39 -7.80 2.62
C ILE A 256 5.29 -6.74 2.51
N ALA A 257 4.99 -6.34 1.28
CA ALA A 257 3.99 -5.32 0.94
C ALA A 257 3.09 -5.82 -0.21
N THR A 258 2.76 -7.12 -0.21
CA THR A 258 2.06 -7.83 -1.30
C THR A 258 0.56 -7.54 -1.39
N GLY A 259 0.00 -6.87 -0.37
CA GLY A 259 -1.41 -6.48 -0.32
C GLY A 259 -2.37 -7.68 -0.35
N GLU A 260 -3.55 -7.46 -0.92
CA GLU A 260 -4.63 -8.44 -1.00
C GLU A 260 -5.24 -8.49 -2.41
N ARG A 261 -5.98 -9.57 -2.71
CA ARG A 261 -6.76 -9.76 -3.94
C ARG A 261 -8.21 -10.13 -3.65
N PRO A 262 -9.17 -9.81 -4.54
CA PRO A 262 -10.57 -10.15 -4.34
C PRO A 262 -10.80 -11.64 -4.05
N ARG A 263 -11.63 -11.91 -3.05
CA ARG A 263 -12.09 -13.27 -2.73
C ARG A 263 -13.25 -13.64 -3.65
N TYR A 264 -13.18 -14.84 -4.22
CA TYR A 264 -14.28 -15.46 -4.96
C TYR A 264 -15.21 -16.26 -4.04
N LEU A 265 -16.41 -16.59 -4.51
CA LEU A 265 -17.47 -17.21 -3.72
C LEU A 265 -17.19 -18.67 -3.37
N ASN A 266 -16.27 -19.31 -4.10
CA ASN A 266 -15.98 -20.75 -4.06
C ASN A 266 -17.22 -21.60 -4.37
N ILE A 267 -17.95 -21.19 -5.42
CA ILE A 267 -19.13 -21.89 -5.95
C ILE A 267 -18.95 -22.18 -7.43
N PRO A 268 -19.63 -23.19 -8.01
CA PRO A 268 -19.49 -23.48 -9.43
C PRO A 268 -19.82 -22.28 -10.31
N GLY A 269 -18.92 -21.95 -11.24
CA GLY A 269 -19.09 -20.87 -12.23
C GLY A 269 -18.66 -19.48 -11.79
N ASP A 270 -18.19 -19.29 -10.54
CA ASP A 270 -17.84 -17.95 -10.07
C ASP A 270 -16.61 -17.36 -10.78
N LYS A 271 -15.54 -18.13 -10.94
CA LYS A 271 -14.32 -17.69 -11.64
C LYS A 271 -14.51 -17.59 -13.15
N GLU A 272 -15.42 -18.38 -13.71
CA GLU A 272 -15.67 -18.44 -15.16
C GLU A 272 -16.61 -17.31 -15.62
N PHE A 273 -17.59 -16.93 -14.79
CA PHE A 273 -18.67 -16.02 -15.20
C PHE A 273 -18.75 -14.73 -14.38
N CYS A 274 -18.00 -14.61 -13.28
CA CYS A 274 -17.99 -13.38 -12.48
C CYS A 274 -16.70 -12.59 -12.68
N ILE A 275 -16.86 -11.28 -12.56
CA ILE A 275 -15.77 -10.31 -12.48
C ILE A 275 -15.62 -9.82 -11.04
N THR A 276 -14.51 -9.14 -10.77
CA THR A 276 -14.28 -8.45 -9.49
C THR A 276 -14.00 -6.97 -9.74
N SER A 277 -13.74 -6.21 -8.67
CA SER A 277 -13.26 -4.84 -8.82
C SER A 277 -11.99 -4.76 -9.65
N ASP A 278 -11.16 -5.81 -9.64
CA ASP A 278 -9.92 -5.87 -10.43
C ASP A 278 -10.18 -5.85 -11.95
N ASP A 279 -11.38 -6.24 -12.39
CA ASP A 279 -11.76 -6.28 -13.81
C ASP A 279 -12.68 -5.12 -14.19
N LEU A 280 -13.57 -4.71 -13.29
CA LEU A 280 -14.63 -3.71 -13.53
C LEU A 280 -14.07 -2.41 -14.11
N PHE A 281 -12.98 -1.90 -13.54
CA PHE A 281 -12.43 -0.61 -13.91
C PHE A 281 -11.84 -0.58 -15.33
N SER A 282 -11.61 -1.76 -15.93
CA SER A 282 -11.03 -1.95 -17.25
C SER A 282 -11.92 -2.72 -18.23
N LEU A 283 -13.22 -2.84 -17.95
CA LEU A 283 -14.13 -3.53 -18.85
C LEU A 283 -14.14 -2.83 -20.23
N PRO A 284 -13.88 -3.55 -21.33
CA PRO A 284 -13.86 -2.99 -22.68
C PRO A 284 -15.27 -2.80 -23.27
N TYR A 285 -16.30 -2.92 -22.44
CA TYR A 285 -17.72 -2.77 -22.78
C TYR A 285 -18.48 -2.23 -21.57
N PRO A 286 -19.61 -1.53 -21.80
CA PRO A 286 -20.48 -1.10 -20.70
C PRO A 286 -21.03 -2.32 -19.94
N PRO A 287 -21.06 -2.30 -18.60
CA PRO A 287 -21.48 -3.45 -17.79
C PRO A 287 -22.97 -3.80 -17.91
N GLY A 288 -23.82 -2.91 -18.44
CA GLY A 288 -25.24 -3.21 -18.61
C GLY A 288 -25.92 -3.60 -17.29
N LYS A 289 -26.82 -4.59 -17.31
CA LYS A 289 -27.46 -5.09 -16.10
C LYS A 289 -26.42 -5.77 -15.21
N THR A 290 -26.31 -5.35 -13.94
CA THR A 290 -25.24 -5.78 -13.05
C THR A 290 -25.77 -6.30 -11.72
N LEU A 291 -25.36 -7.50 -11.35
CA LEU A 291 -25.58 -8.11 -10.04
C LEU A 291 -24.30 -7.98 -9.21
N VAL A 292 -24.35 -7.27 -8.10
CA VAL A 292 -23.23 -7.12 -7.16
C VAL A 292 -23.43 -8.06 -5.98
N VAL A 293 -22.49 -8.98 -5.76
CA VAL A 293 -22.51 -9.93 -4.65
C VAL A 293 -21.60 -9.44 -3.54
N GLY A 294 -22.18 -8.98 -2.43
CA GLY A 294 -21.44 -8.44 -1.29
C GLY A 294 -22.05 -7.15 -0.77
N ALA A 295 -21.60 -6.75 0.42
CA ALA A 295 -22.06 -5.54 1.11
C ALA A 295 -20.89 -4.79 1.78
N SER A 296 -19.68 -5.00 1.25
CA SER A 296 -18.49 -4.24 1.61
C SER A 296 -18.56 -2.81 1.05
N TYR A 297 -17.66 -1.92 1.48
CA TYR A 297 -17.57 -0.59 0.87
C TYR A 297 -17.32 -0.70 -0.64
N VAL A 298 -16.45 -1.61 -1.10
CA VAL A 298 -16.22 -1.86 -2.54
C VAL A 298 -17.53 -2.21 -3.26
N ALA A 299 -18.35 -3.08 -2.67
CA ALA A 299 -19.63 -3.49 -3.26
C ALA A 299 -20.58 -2.30 -3.42
N LEU A 300 -20.75 -1.51 -2.36
CA LEU A 300 -21.70 -0.39 -2.36
C LEU A 300 -21.23 0.79 -3.21
N GLU A 301 -19.93 1.08 -3.21
CA GLU A 301 -19.34 2.11 -4.07
C GLU A 301 -19.53 1.75 -5.55
N CYS A 302 -19.23 0.50 -5.93
CA CYS A 302 -19.42 0.02 -7.30
C CYS A 302 -20.89 0.01 -7.71
N ALA A 303 -21.76 -0.51 -6.85
CA ALA A 303 -23.20 -0.50 -7.11
C ALA A 303 -23.74 0.93 -7.28
N GLY A 304 -23.27 1.85 -6.43
CA GLY A 304 -23.65 3.25 -6.44
C GLY A 304 -23.31 3.95 -7.75
N PHE A 305 -22.03 3.99 -8.12
CA PHE A 305 -21.66 4.70 -9.36
C PHE A 305 -22.26 4.03 -10.60
N LEU A 306 -22.42 2.70 -10.62
CA LEU A 306 -23.05 2.02 -11.76
C LEU A 306 -24.52 2.43 -11.90
N ALA A 307 -25.28 2.49 -10.81
CA ALA A 307 -26.67 2.93 -10.85
C ALA A 307 -26.79 4.41 -11.27
N SER A 308 -25.97 5.30 -10.71
CA SER A 308 -25.96 6.72 -11.08
C SER A 308 -25.54 6.96 -12.54
N LEU A 309 -24.75 6.06 -13.13
CA LEU A 309 -24.41 6.09 -14.57
C LEU A 309 -25.53 5.51 -15.48
N GLY A 310 -26.64 5.05 -14.89
CA GLY A 310 -27.84 4.59 -15.60
C GLY A 310 -27.97 3.09 -15.80
N TYR A 311 -27.16 2.27 -15.11
CA TYR A 311 -27.25 0.80 -15.21
C TYR A 311 -28.27 0.20 -14.23
N ASP A 312 -28.91 -0.91 -14.61
CA ASP A 312 -29.78 -1.68 -13.71
C ASP A 312 -28.92 -2.51 -12.74
N VAL A 313 -28.86 -2.07 -11.49
CA VAL A 313 -28.00 -2.66 -10.45
C VAL A 313 -28.83 -3.33 -9.37
N THR A 314 -28.44 -4.57 -9.02
CA THR A 314 -28.97 -5.29 -7.86
C THR A 314 -27.83 -5.74 -6.94
N VAL A 315 -27.94 -5.50 -5.63
CA VAL A 315 -26.96 -5.88 -4.61
C VAL A 315 -27.49 -7.05 -3.79
N LEU A 316 -26.73 -8.15 -3.74
CA LEU A 316 -27.00 -9.31 -2.89
C LEU A 316 -26.28 -9.18 -1.56
N VAL A 317 -27.04 -9.13 -0.48
CA VAL A 317 -26.53 -8.94 0.89
C VAL A 317 -26.74 -10.21 1.70
N ARG A 318 -25.65 -10.82 2.18
CA ARG A 318 -25.71 -12.00 3.05
C ARG A 318 -26.37 -11.70 4.39
N SER A 319 -26.03 -10.57 5.01
CA SER A 319 -26.45 -10.23 6.38
C SER A 319 -26.72 -8.74 6.56
N ILE A 320 -25.67 -7.94 6.76
CA ILE A 320 -25.71 -6.49 7.03
C ILE A 320 -24.83 -5.72 6.05
N LEU A 321 -25.09 -4.44 5.90
CA LEU A 321 -24.28 -3.51 5.12
C LEU A 321 -23.05 -3.06 5.92
N LEU A 322 -21.92 -2.84 5.23
CA LEU A 322 -20.70 -2.25 5.79
C LEU A 322 -20.30 -2.83 7.16
N ARG A 323 -20.22 -4.17 7.25
CA ARG A 323 -19.82 -4.85 8.49
C ARG A 323 -18.54 -4.22 9.06
N GLY A 324 -18.59 -3.83 10.33
CA GLY A 324 -17.47 -3.19 11.05
C GLY A 324 -17.55 -1.66 11.11
N PHE A 325 -18.40 -1.04 10.30
CA PHE A 325 -18.78 0.36 10.40
C PHE A 325 -20.00 0.54 11.32
N ASP A 326 -20.25 1.79 11.71
CA ASP A 326 -21.44 2.18 12.46
C ASP A 326 -22.71 1.77 11.69
N GLN A 327 -23.56 0.96 12.31
CA GLN A 327 -24.67 0.31 11.63
C GLN A 327 -25.82 1.26 11.31
N GLU A 328 -26.01 2.31 12.11
CA GLU A 328 -26.98 3.36 11.77
C GLU A 328 -26.56 4.07 10.48
N MET A 329 -25.28 4.43 10.37
CA MET A 329 -24.73 5.05 9.16
C MET A 329 -24.84 4.12 7.96
N ALA A 330 -24.53 2.83 8.13
CA ALA A 330 -24.59 1.84 7.07
C ALA A 330 -26.01 1.64 6.51
N GLU A 331 -27.03 1.63 7.38
CA GLU A 331 -28.42 1.53 6.95
C GLU A 331 -28.90 2.82 6.26
N LYS A 332 -28.50 4.00 6.74
CA LYS A 332 -28.80 5.27 6.03
C LYS A 332 -28.17 5.33 4.64
N VAL A 333 -26.93 4.83 4.48
CA VAL A 333 -26.29 4.67 3.16
C VAL A 333 -27.12 3.74 2.26
N GLY A 334 -27.51 2.58 2.77
CA GLY A 334 -28.33 1.61 2.03
C GLY A 334 -29.68 2.18 1.61
N GLN A 335 -30.37 2.85 2.53
CA GLN A 335 -31.65 3.51 2.28
C GLN A 335 -31.52 4.56 1.18
N TYR A 336 -30.50 5.42 1.22
CA TYR A 336 -30.27 6.41 0.16
C TYR A 336 -30.09 5.72 -1.20
N MET A 337 -29.27 4.68 -1.27
CA MET A 337 -29.04 3.92 -2.50
C MET A 337 -30.32 3.23 -3.03
N GLU A 338 -31.15 2.67 -2.15
CA GLU A 338 -32.45 2.07 -2.50
C GLU A 338 -33.39 3.10 -3.14
N HIS A 339 -33.49 4.29 -2.53
CA HIS A 339 -34.32 5.38 -3.07
C HIS A 339 -33.81 5.89 -4.41
N HIS A 340 -32.50 5.76 -4.68
CA HIS A 340 -31.84 6.22 -5.90
C HIS A 340 -31.58 5.09 -6.92
N GLY A 341 -32.38 4.02 -6.88
CA GLY A 341 -32.49 3.04 -7.96
C GLY A 341 -31.62 1.79 -7.82
N VAL A 342 -30.87 1.63 -6.73
CA VAL A 342 -30.16 0.38 -6.43
C VAL A 342 -31.12 -0.62 -5.79
N LYS A 343 -31.30 -1.79 -6.37
CA LYS A 343 -32.14 -2.85 -5.78
C LYS A 343 -31.33 -3.65 -4.78
N PHE A 344 -31.90 -4.00 -3.63
CA PHE A 344 -31.25 -4.90 -2.66
C PHE A 344 -32.05 -6.18 -2.46
N ILE A 345 -31.33 -7.31 -2.48
CA ILE A 345 -31.86 -8.60 -2.05
C ILE A 345 -31.06 -9.01 -0.81
N ARG A 346 -31.68 -8.84 0.35
CA ARG A 346 -31.08 -9.13 1.66
C ARG A 346 -31.29 -10.59 2.07
N LYS A 347 -30.43 -11.07 2.97
CA LYS A 347 -30.40 -12.45 3.48
C LYS A 347 -30.29 -13.50 2.36
N PHE A 348 -29.49 -13.19 1.34
CA PHE A 348 -29.30 -14.07 0.19
C PHE A 348 -27.83 -14.46 0.04
N VAL A 349 -27.58 -15.74 -0.27
CA VAL A 349 -26.25 -16.27 -0.57
C VAL A 349 -26.34 -17.08 -1.87
N PRO A 350 -25.62 -16.69 -2.92
CA PRO A 350 -25.61 -17.45 -4.17
C PRO A 350 -24.92 -18.81 -3.99
N THR A 351 -25.43 -19.83 -4.68
CA THR A 351 -24.94 -21.22 -4.60
C THR A 351 -24.31 -21.72 -5.89
N LYS A 352 -24.60 -21.08 -7.03
CA LYS A 352 -24.04 -21.37 -8.35
C LYS A 352 -24.19 -20.15 -9.26
N VAL A 353 -23.24 -19.98 -10.19
CA VAL A 353 -23.36 -19.05 -11.32
C VAL A 353 -23.31 -19.86 -12.62
N SER A 354 -24.17 -19.54 -13.58
CA SER A 354 -24.19 -20.17 -14.89
C SER A 354 -24.60 -19.17 -15.95
N VAL A 355 -24.22 -19.44 -17.21
CA VAL A 355 -24.54 -18.59 -18.36
C VAL A 355 -26.04 -18.23 -18.37
N PRO A 356 -26.40 -16.94 -18.37
CA PRO A 356 -27.78 -16.53 -18.56
C PRO A 356 -28.22 -16.91 -19.98
N ALA A 357 -29.39 -17.51 -20.12
CA ALA A 357 -29.90 -17.97 -21.41
C ALA A 357 -30.24 -16.82 -22.39
N GLN A 358 -30.32 -15.56 -21.95
CA GLN A 358 -30.75 -14.46 -22.83
C GLN A 358 -30.49 -12.99 -22.40
N ASP A 359 -29.81 -12.70 -21.28
CA ASP A 359 -29.51 -11.32 -20.87
C ASP A 359 -28.03 -11.16 -20.53
N VAL A 360 -27.38 -10.08 -21.00
CA VAL A 360 -26.01 -9.69 -20.62
C VAL A 360 -26.02 -9.19 -19.17
N LEU A 361 -26.02 -10.13 -18.23
CA LEU A 361 -25.90 -9.89 -16.80
C LEU A 361 -24.42 -9.97 -16.41
N ASN A 362 -23.83 -8.86 -15.95
CA ASN A 362 -22.53 -8.89 -15.30
C ASN A 362 -22.70 -9.25 -13.82
N VAL A 363 -21.88 -10.17 -13.31
CA VAL A 363 -21.87 -10.53 -11.88
C VAL A 363 -20.56 -10.04 -11.26
N LEU A 364 -20.65 -9.02 -10.42
CA LEU A 364 -19.52 -8.42 -9.70
C LEU A 364 -19.42 -9.04 -8.30
N VAL A 365 -18.35 -9.77 -8.02
CA VAL A 365 -18.08 -10.35 -6.70
C VAL A 365 -17.23 -9.39 -5.86
N ALA A 366 -17.77 -8.98 -4.72
CA ALA A 366 -17.15 -8.02 -3.78
C ALA A 366 -17.35 -8.47 -2.31
N VAL A 367 -17.01 -9.74 -2.03
CA VAL A 367 -17.24 -10.42 -0.73
C VAL A 367 -16.05 -10.38 0.25
N GLY A 368 -15.12 -9.46 0.01
CA GLY A 368 -13.87 -9.32 0.76
C GLY A 368 -12.65 -9.63 -0.10
N ARG A 369 -11.49 -9.55 0.53
CA ARG A 369 -10.19 -9.74 -0.11
C ARG A 369 -9.34 -10.68 0.77
N ASP A 370 -8.44 -11.41 0.14
CA ASP A 370 -7.51 -12.34 0.79
C ASP A 370 -6.08 -11.84 0.64
N ALA A 371 -5.30 -11.92 1.72
CA ALA A 371 -3.90 -11.51 1.74
C ALA A 371 -3.02 -12.37 0.83
N CYS A 372 -2.10 -11.71 0.12
CA CYS A 372 -1.14 -12.33 -0.78
C CYS A 372 0.07 -12.89 -0.04
N THR A 373 -0.16 -13.90 0.81
CA THR A 373 0.87 -14.56 1.63
C THR A 373 1.20 -15.99 1.19
N LYS A 374 0.40 -16.54 0.28
CA LYS A 374 0.59 -17.88 -0.30
C LYS A 374 1.59 -17.82 -1.47
N HIS A 375 2.33 -18.91 -1.64
CA HIS A 375 3.27 -19.12 -2.76
C HIS A 375 4.44 -18.13 -2.84
N ILE A 376 4.71 -17.37 -1.78
CA ILE A 376 5.88 -16.46 -1.69
C ILE A 376 6.98 -16.99 -0.73
N GLY A 377 6.87 -18.24 -0.25
CA GLY A 377 7.92 -18.94 0.51
C GLY A 377 8.05 -18.56 1.99
N LEU A 378 7.03 -17.93 2.61
CA LEU A 378 7.08 -17.52 4.02
C LEU A 378 7.26 -18.70 5.00
N ASP A 379 6.72 -19.86 4.65
CA ASP A 379 6.87 -21.11 5.39
C ASP A 379 8.33 -21.57 5.46
N LYS A 380 9.10 -21.39 4.37
CA LYS A 380 10.51 -21.79 4.30
C LYS A 380 11.42 -20.96 5.20
N ILE A 381 11.01 -19.74 5.51
CA ILE A 381 11.77 -18.83 6.38
C ILE A 381 11.14 -18.70 7.77
N GLY A 382 10.06 -19.44 8.06
CA GLY A 382 9.42 -19.49 9.36
C GLY A 382 8.61 -18.24 9.75
N VAL A 383 8.20 -17.40 8.79
CA VAL A 383 7.32 -16.25 9.09
C VAL A 383 5.92 -16.77 9.46
N PHE A 384 5.40 -16.33 10.59
CA PHE A 384 4.08 -16.72 11.06
C PHE A 384 2.96 -16.08 10.22
N ILE A 385 1.93 -16.87 9.94
CA ILE A 385 0.72 -16.45 9.24
C ILE A 385 -0.47 -16.83 10.11
N ASN A 386 -1.36 -15.87 10.35
CA ASN A 386 -2.64 -16.12 10.98
C ASN A 386 -3.49 -17.01 10.05
N GLN A 387 -3.77 -18.24 10.48
CA GLN A 387 -4.46 -19.24 9.66
C GLN A 387 -5.92 -18.88 9.35
N THR A 388 -6.55 -18.02 10.17
CA THR A 388 -7.95 -17.63 10.00
C THR A 388 -8.16 -16.64 8.87
N ASN A 389 -7.24 -15.69 8.70
CA ASN A 389 -7.36 -14.61 7.71
C ASN A 389 -6.21 -14.55 6.69
N GLY A 390 -5.18 -15.39 6.84
CA GLY A 390 -4.02 -15.45 5.96
C GLY A 390 -3.05 -14.25 6.11
N LYS A 391 -3.24 -13.40 7.12
CA LYS A 391 -2.43 -12.19 7.34
C LYS A 391 -1.20 -12.44 8.19
N ILE A 392 -0.25 -11.50 8.15
CA ILE A 392 1.02 -11.58 8.88
C ILE A 392 0.88 -10.81 10.21
N PRO A 393 0.99 -11.48 11.36
CA PRO A 393 1.10 -10.81 12.65
C PRO A 393 2.41 -10.04 12.74
N VAL A 394 2.35 -8.79 13.20
CA VAL A 394 3.52 -7.94 13.41
C VAL A 394 3.45 -7.28 14.78
N ASN A 395 4.61 -6.87 15.30
CA ASN A 395 4.67 -6.01 16.48
C ASN A 395 4.29 -4.55 16.14
N ASP A 396 4.41 -3.64 17.11
CA ASP A 396 4.09 -2.22 16.94
C ASP A 396 5.12 -1.43 16.11
N GLN A 397 6.13 -2.11 15.55
CA GLN A 397 7.14 -1.56 14.64
C GLN A 397 7.08 -2.19 13.24
N GLU A 398 5.99 -2.88 12.91
CA GLU A 398 5.79 -3.59 11.65
C GLU A 398 6.75 -4.79 11.43
N GLN A 399 7.44 -5.25 12.47
CA GLN A 399 8.35 -6.39 12.42
C GLN A 399 7.60 -7.71 12.64
N THR A 400 7.93 -8.72 11.83
CA THR A 400 7.40 -10.08 12.00
C THR A 400 8.13 -10.83 13.13
N ASN A 401 7.86 -12.12 13.30
CA ASN A 401 8.65 -12.97 14.20
C ASN A 401 10.10 -13.19 13.71
N MET A 402 10.41 -12.89 12.45
CA MET A 402 11.77 -12.94 11.90
C MET A 402 12.41 -11.55 11.96
N PRO A 403 13.55 -11.36 12.67
CA PRO A 403 14.11 -10.03 12.94
C PRO A 403 14.46 -9.18 11.71
N HIS A 404 14.75 -9.83 10.58
CA HIS A 404 15.11 -9.19 9.30
C HIS A 404 13.92 -9.01 8.36
N VAL A 405 12.71 -9.45 8.75
CA VAL A 405 11.50 -9.39 7.90
C VAL A 405 10.43 -8.53 8.57
N TYR A 406 9.91 -7.59 7.79
CA TYR A 406 8.86 -6.66 8.17
C TYR A 406 7.69 -6.81 7.20
N ALA A 407 6.51 -6.38 7.61
CA ALA A 407 5.32 -6.38 6.75
C ALA A 407 4.54 -5.08 6.92
N ILE A 408 4.03 -4.52 5.81
CA ILE A 408 3.28 -3.25 5.80
C ILE A 408 2.08 -3.29 4.86
N GLY A 409 1.09 -2.44 5.13
CA GLY A 409 -0.14 -2.36 4.35
C GLY A 409 -1.06 -3.56 4.59
N ASP A 410 -1.96 -3.83 3.64
CA ASP A 410 -3.12 -4.71 3.83
C ASP A 410 -2.78 -6.17 4.23
N VAL A 411 -1.54 -6.60 4.02
CA VAL A 411 -1.05 -7.94 4.38
C VAL A 411 -0.92 -8.15 5.90
N ILE A 412 -0.89 -7.08 6.69
CA ILE A 412 -0.67 -7.15 8.14
C ILE A 412 -1.98 -7.44 8.89
N ASP A 413 -1.87 -8.22 9.97
CA ASP A 413 -3.03 -8.61 10.77
C ASP A 413 -3.51 -7.46 11.68
N GLY A 414 -4.84 -7.31 11.80
CA GLY A 414 -5.48 -6.41 12.76
C GLY A 414 -5.30 -4.90 12.52
N LYS A 415 -4.85 -4.46 11.34
CA LYS A 415 -4.74 -3.03 10.98
C LYS A 415 -5.68 -2.65 9.84
N LEU A 416 -5.94 -1.35 9.68
CA LEU A 416 -6.80 -0.81 8.64
C LEU A 416 -6.12 -0.87 7.26
N GLU A 417 -6.87 -1.36 6.27
CA GLU A 417 -6.43 -1.60 4.88
C GLU A 417 -6.61 -0.33 4.04
N LEU A 418 -5.80 0.70 4.30
CA LEU A 418 -5.92 2.01 3.66
C LEU A 418 -4.60 2.50 3.08
N THR A 419 -4.67 3.08 1.89
CA THR A 419 -3.50 3.63 1.17
C THR A 419 -2.67 4.62 2.00
N PRO A 420 -3.25 5.65 2.66
CA PRO A 420 -2.45 6.56 3.48
C PRO A 420 -1.77 5.87 4.66
N VAL A 421 -2.40 4.85 5.24
CA VAL A 421 -1.83 4.03 6.32
C VAL A 421 -0.61 3.27 5.80
N ALA A 422 -0.73 2.59 4.65
CA ALA A 422 0.38 1.86 4.05
C ALA A 422 1.57 2.78 3.69
N ILE A 423 1.30 3.98 3.16
CA ILE A 423 2.33 4.97 2.84
C ILE A 423 3.03 5.46 4.12
N GLN A 424 2.26 5.82 5.15
CA GLN A 424 2.81 6.33 6.41
C GLN A 424 3.61 5.27 7.15
N ALA A 425 3.09 4.03 7.24
CA ALA A 425 3.81 2.89 7.82
C ALA A 425 5.14 2.64 7.09
N GLY A 426 5.11 2.64 5.75
CA GLY A 426 6.32 2.46 4.94
C GLY A 426 7.38 3.55 5.17
N LYS A 427 6.99 4.82 5.14
CA LYS A 427 7.92 5.95 5.38
C LYS A 427 8.53 5.91 6.78
N LEU A 428 7.69 5.80 7.81
CA LEU A 428 8.14 5.76 9.19
C LEU A 428 9.03 4.54 9.47
N LEU A 429 8.73 3.38 8.86
CA LEU A 429 9.58 2.21 8.95
C LEU A 429 10.97 2.46 8.37
N ALA A 430 11.09 3.06 7.17
CA ALA A 430 12.39 3.42 6.61
C ALA A 430 13.18 4.39 7.51
N HIS A 431 12.51 5.40 8.08
CA HIS A 431 13.16 6.31 9.02
C HIS A 431 13.70 5.60 10.25
N ARG A 432 13.00 4.58 10.78
CA ARG A 432 13.49 3.78 11.91
C ARG A 432 14.65 2.87 11.52
N LEU A 433 14.56 2.21 10.37
CA LEU A 433 15.57 1.26 9.91
C LEU A 433 16.88 1.94 9.50
N TYR A 434 16.81 3.12 8.90
CA TYR A 434 17.97 3.74 8.23
C TYR A 434 18.22 5.20 8.61
N GLY A 435 17.27 5.87 9.25
CA GLY A 435 17.35 7.28 9.65
C GLY A 435 17.53 7.52 11.15
N GLY A 436 17.58 6.47 11.98
CA GLY A 436 17.71 6.59 13.44
C GLY A 436 16.48 7.17 14.14
N ALA A 437 15.30 7.18 13.48
CA ALA A 437 14.07 7.66 14.08
C ALA A 437 13.46 6.64 15.04
N ASN A 438 12.59 7.12 15.94
CA ASN A 438 11.82 6.28 16.88
C ASN A 438 10.31 6.34 16.66
N LEU A 439 9.84 7.22 15.76
CA LEU A 439 8.40 7.45 15.54
C LEU A 439 7.74 6.23 14.89
N LYS A 440 6.66 5.76 15.50
CA LYS A 440 5.85 4.62 15.03
C LYS A 440 4.63 5.10 14.25
N CYS A 441 4.08 4.23 13.41
CA CYS A 441 2.82 4.53 12.73
C CYS A 441 1.67 4.47 13.74
N ASP A 442 0.89 5.55 13.79
CA ASP A 442 -0.30 5.63 14.63
C ASP A 442 -1.52 5.13 13.83
N TYR A 443 -2.07 4.00 14.27
CA TYR A 443 -3.23 3.34 13.66
C TYR A 443 -4.55 3.70 14.35
N VAL A 444 -4.53 4.60 15.34
CA VAL A 444 -5.72 5.02 16.07
C VAL A 444 -6.33 6.27 15.41
N ASN A 445 -7.66 6.32 15.37
CA ASN A 445 -8.44 7.43 14.80
C ASN A 445 -8.04 7.76 13.36
N VAL A 446 -7.93 6.73 12.52
CA VAL A 446 -7.68 6.90 11.09
C VAL A 446 -9.01 7.23 10.39
N CYS A 447 -9.06 8.39 9.72
CA CYS A 447 -10.22 8.78 8.94
C CYS A 447 -10.46 7.81 7.79
N THR A 448 -11.74 7.50 7.55
CA THR A 448 -12.19 6.66 6.45
C THR A 448 -13.38 7.34 5.76
N THR A 449 -13.49 7.17 4.44
CA THR A 449 -14.66 7.62 3.67
C THR A 449 -15.07 6.56 2.68
N VAL A 450 -16.35 6.19 2.74
CA VAL A 450 -17.03 5.32 1.79
C VAL A 450 -17.69 6.22 0.73
N PHE A 451 -17.27 6.07 -0.52
CA PHE A 451 -17.69 6.92 -1.65
C PHE A 451 -18.91 6.31 -2.36
N THR A 452 -19.99 6.11 -1.60
CA THR A 452 -21.33 5.83 -2.13
C THR A 452 -21.94 7.09 -2.74
N PRO A 453 -23.07 7.01 -3.47
CA PRO A 453 -23.69 8.17 -4.12
C PRO A 453 -23.92 9.34 -3.15
N LEU A 454 -24.31 9.03 -1.91
CA LEU A 454 -24.12 9.91 -0.76
C LEU A 454 -22.95 9.39 0.07
N GLU A 455 -21.90 10.20 0.23
CA GLU A 455 -20.64 9.77 0.84
C GLU A 455 -20.77 9.62 2.36
N TYR A 456 -20.10 8.64 2.93
CA TYR A 456 -20.04 8.43 4.38
C TYR A 456 -18.60 8.54 4.89
N GLY A 457 -18.31 9.60 5.63
CA GLY A 457 -17.05 9.83 6.32
C GLY A 457 -17.13 9.47 7.80
N CYS A 458 -16.08 8.86 8.34
CA CYS A 458 -15.97 8.57 9.76
C CYS A 458 -14.54 8.65 10.31
N CYS A 459 -14.42 8.94 11.60
CA CYS A 459 -13.17 8.89 12.35
C CYS A 459 -13.45 8.46 13.80
N GLY A 460 -12.65 7.53 14.32
CA GLY A 460 -12.78 7.02 15.69
C GLY A 460 -13.72 5.83 15.83
N LEU A 461 -14.34 5.70 17.00
CA LEU A 461 -15.19 4.58 17.38
C LEU A 461 -16.57 4.70 16.74
N THR A 462 -17.16 3.55 16.42
CA THR A 462 -18.61 3.44 16.17
C THR A 462 -19.35 3.52 17.50
N GLU A 463 -20.65 3.81 17.45
CA GLU A 463 -21.46 3.90 18.67
C GLU A 463 -21.45 2.59 19.46
N ASP A 464 -21.69 1.45 18.79
CA ASP A 464 -21.65 0.12 19.41
C ASP A 464 -20.30 -0.18 20.10
N LYS A 465 -19.18 0.28 19.52
CA LYS A 465 -17.84 0.07 20.08
C LYS A 465 -17.57 1.01 21.25
N ALA A 466 -18.05 2.25 21.18
CA ALA A 466 -17.93 3.19 22.29
C ALA A 466 -18.71 2.68 23.50
N VAL A 467 -19.95 2.22 23.30
CA VAL A 467 -20.78 1.60 24.35
C VAL A 467 -20.10 0.34 24.92
N ALA A 468 -19.54 -0.52 24.07
CA ALA A 468 -18.85 -1.73 24.55
C ALA A 468 -17.55 -1.44 25.32
N LEU A 469 -16.90 -0.29 25.08
CA LEU A 469 -15.64 0.08 25.73
C LEU A 469 -15.83 0.90 27.02
N TYR A 470 -16.88 1.72 27.08
CA TYR A 470 -17.07 2.70 28.14
C TYR A 470 -18.38 2.53 28.93
N ASP A 471 -19.24 1.59 28.56
CA ASP A 471 -20.62 1.43 29.05
C ASP A 471 -21.57 2.53 28.55
N ALA A 472 -22.85 2.16 28.35
CA ALA A 472 -23.84 3.03 27.70
C ALA A 472 -24.11 4.33 28.47
N GLU A 473 -24.10 4.26 29.81
CA GLU A 473 -24.30 5.42 30.70
C GLU A 473 -23.19 6.47 30.64
N ASN A 474 -22.03 6.13 30.06
CA ASN A 474 -20.87 7.01 29.95
C ASN A 474 -20.69 7.58 28.53
N ILE A 475 -21.65 7.33 27.64
CA ILE A 475 -21.63 7.80 26.26
C ILE A 475 -22.77 8.77 26.02
N GLU A 476 -22.44 9.92 25.43
CA GLU A 476 -23.41 10.89 24.91
C GLU A 476 -23.24 11.01 23.41
N VAL A 477 -24.34 10.91 22.66
CA VAL A 477 -24.35 10.99 21.19
C VAL A 477 -25.11 12.24 20.76
N PHE A 478 -24.40 13.20 20.17
CA PHE A 478 -25.01 14.36 19.55
C PHE A 478 -25.17 14.12 18.06
N HIS A 479 -26.36 14.34 17.52
CA HIS A 479 -26.65 14.08 16.11
C HIS A 479 -27.65 15.07 15.52
N SER A 480 -27.63 15.23 14.19
CA SER A 480 -28.64 15.99 13.46
C SER A 480 -28.74 15.53 12.02
N LEU A 481 -29.95 15.62 11.49
CA LEU A 481 -30.20 15.66 10.06
C LEU A 481 -29.85 17.07 9.55
N PHE A 482 -29.41 17.17 8.31
CA PHE A 482 -29.16 18.46 7.67
C PHE A 482 -29.43 18.39 6.17
N LYS A 483 -29.59 19.57 5.55
CA LYS A 483 -29.72 19.71 4.10
C LYS A 483 -28.62 20.63 3.60
N PRO A 484 -27.75 20.19 2.66
CA PRO A 484 -26.85 21.07 1.94
C PRO A 484 -27.64 22.22 1.29
N LEU A 485 -27.12 23.45 1.35
CA LEU A 485 -27.80 24.61 0.75
C LEU A 485 -27.94 24.43 -0.77
N GLU A 486 -26.97 23.79 -1.41
CA GLU A 486 -26.97 23.46 -2.83
C GLU A 486 -28.17 22.58 -3.22
N TRP A 487 -28.75 21.85 -2.28
CA TRP A 487 -29.92 21.00 -2.51
C TRP A 487 -31.23 21.74 -2.25
N ALA A 488 -31.21 22.98 -1.74
CA ALA A 488 -32.42 23.71 -1.34
C ALA A 488 -33.39 23.93 -2.50
N ILE A 489 -32.86 24.22 -3.70
CA ILE A 489 -33.66 24.50 -4.90
C ILE A 489 -33.77 23.30 -5.86
N THR A 490 -33.09 22.19 -5.55
CA THR A 490 -33.18 20.95 -6.33
C THR A 490 -34.32 20.07 -5.81
N SER A 491 -34.60 18.97 -6.51
CA SER A 491 -35.59 17.97 -6.05
C SER A 491 -35.00 16.96 -5.04
N LYS A 492 -33.80 17.22 -4.52
CA LYS A 492 -33.13 16.32 -3.57
C LYS A 492 -33.79 16.36 -2.19
N GLU A 493 -33.73 15.23 -1.51
CA GLU A 493 -34.41 14.98 -0.24
C GLU A 493 -33.94 15.94 0.87
N ASN A 494 -34.87 16.41 1.70
CA ASN A 494 -34.57 17.35 2.78
C ASN A 494 -33.79 16.73 3.95
N ASN A 495 -33.95 15.43 4.20
CA ASN A 495 -33.48 14.76 5.42
C ASN A 495 -32.58 13.55 5.13
N ALA A 496 -31.87 13.55 3.98
CA ALA A 496 -30.98 12.45 3.61
C ALA A 496 -29.60 12.55 4.28
N CYS A 497 -29.08 13.76 4.51
CA CYS A 497 -27.78 13.93 5.15
C CYS A 497 -27.90 13.86 6.67
N PHE A 498 -26.90 13.27 7.31
CA PHE A 498 -26.90 13.00 8.74
C PHE A 498 -25.50 13.09 9.30
N ALA A 499 -25.36 13.66 10.49
CA ALA A 499 -24.10 13.74 11.19
C ALA A 499 -24.30 13.33 12.65
N LYS A 500 -23.30 12.66 13.23
CA LYS A 500 -23.23 12.41 14.67
C LYS A 500 -21.79 12.46 15.20
N ILE A 501 -21.67 12.84 16.46
CA ILE A 501 -20.47 12.71 17.27
C ILE A 501 -20.77 11.89 18.51
N ILE A 502 -19.79 11.09 18.93
CA ILE A 502 -19.86 10.22 20.08
C ILE A 502 -18.87 10.75 21.11
N CYS A 503 -19.36 11.11 22.30
CA CYS A 503 -18.60 11.72 23.37
C CYS A 503 -18.46 10.75 24.55
N ASN A 504 -17.25 10.64 25.10
CA ASN A 504 -16.99 9.91 26.33
C ASN A 504 -17.14 10.86 27.54
N LEU A 505 -18.17 10.63 28.36
CA LEU A 505 -18.49 11.43 29.54
C LEU A 505 -17.41 11.31 30.64
N LEU A 506 -16.73 10.16 30.74
CA LEU A 506 -15.67 9.93 31.73
C LEU A 506 -14.40 10.74 31.44
N ASP A 507 -14.29 11.27 30.23
CA ASP A 507 -13.09 11.95 29.74
C ASP A 507 -13.44 13.35 29.25
N ASN A 508 -14.10 14.13 30.13
CA ASN A 508 -14.46 15.53 29.88
C ASN A 508 -15.20 15.76 28.56
N ASN A 509 -16.13 14.86 28.19
CA ASN A 509 -16.84 14.87 26.90
C ASN A 509 -15.90 14.87 25.68
N ARG A 510 -14.75 14.16 25.76
CA ARG A 510 -13.86 13.97 24.61
C ARG A 510 -14.61 13.28 23.48
N VAL A 511 -14.48 13.81 22.27
CA VAL A 511 -15.05 13.21 21.06
C VAL A 511 -14.24 11.96 20.70
N VAL A 512 -14.87 10.79 20.82
CA VAL A 512 -14.25 9.49 20.52
C VAL A 512 -14.72 8.88 19.21
N GLY A 513 -15.77 9.45 18.60
CA GLY A 513 -16.28 9.06 17.28
C GLY A 513 -16.91 10.25 16.54
N PHE A 514 -16.72 10.31 15.23
CA PHE A 514 -17.33 11.28 14.31
C PHE A 514 -17.82 10.54 13.07
N HIS A 515 -19.05 10.81 12.67
CA HIS A 515 -19.71 10.19 11.52
C HIS A 515 -20.50 11.24 10.74
N LEU A 516 -20.33 11.27 9.42
CA LEU A 516 -21.01 12.19 8.52
C LEU A 516 -21.43 11.46 7.24
N LEU A 517 -22.73 11.44 6.97
CA LEU A 517 -23.33 11.04 5.69
C LEU A 517 -23.77 12.32 4.96
N GLY A 518 -23.12 12.64 3.85
CA GLY A 518 -23.36 13.87 3.10
C GLY A 518 -22.40 14.05 1.92
N PRO A 519 -22.61 15.09 1.08
CA PRO A 519 -21.66 15.41 0.02
C PRO A 519 -20.31 15.84 0.59
N ASN A 520 -19.21 15.51 -0.12
CA ASN A 520 -17.84 15.86 0.26
C ASN A 520 -17.44 15.36 1.66
N ALA A 521 -17.95 14.21 2.08
CA ALA A 521 -17.74 13.71 3.44
C ALA A 521 -16.26 13.45 3.75
N GLY A 522 -15.46 13.11 2.73
CA GLY A 522 -14.01 12.94 2.88
C GLY A 522 -13.29 14.23 3.25
N GLU A 523 -13.64 15.34 2.60
CA GLU A 523 -13.02 16.65 2.85
C GLU A 523 -13.36 17.15 4.26
N ILE A 524 -14.61 16.98 4.68
CA ILE A 524 -15.09 17.37 6.01
C ILE A 524 -14.41 16.52 7.10
N THR A 525 -14.44 15.20 6.95
CA THR A 525 -13.90 14.25 7.94
C THR A 525 -12.40 14.42 8.17
N GLN A 526 -11.65 14.82 7.13
CA GLN A 526 -10.20 14.99 7.24
C GLN A 526 -9.79 16.06 8.27
N GLY A 527 -10.52 17.18 8.32
CA GLY A 527 -10.30 18.24 9.31
C GLY A 527 -10.68 17.80 10.73
N PHE A 528 -11.85 17.18 10.90
CA PHE A 528 -12.29 16.64 12.19
C PHE A 528 -11.36 15.56 12.74
N GLY A 529 -10.77 14.73 11.86
CA GLY A 529 -9.79 13.74 12.28
C GLY A 529 -8.55 14.34 12.94
N ALA A 530 -8.06 15.49 12.44
CA ALA A 530 -6.96 16.21 13.08
C ALA A 530 -7.36 16.71 14.47
N ALA A 531 -8.57 17.26 14.62
CA ALA A 531 -9.09 17.71 15.91
C ALA A 531 -9.25 16.55 16.91
N ILE A 532 -9.74 15.40 16.47
CA ILE A 532 -9.85 14.18 17.29
C ILE A 532 -8.48 13.69 17.74
N LYS A 533 -7.46 13.73 16.87
CA LYS A 533 -6.08 13.41 17.27
C LYS A 533 -5.54 14.38 18.32
N CYS A 534 -5.97 15.64 18.31
CA CYS A 534 -5.66 16.63 19.36
C CYS A 534 -6.50 16.47 20.64
N GLY A 535 -7.40 15.48 20.70
CA GLY A 535 -8.24 15.23 21.89
C GLY A 535 -9.38 16.24 22.07
N ILE A 536 -9.95 16.75 20.98
CA ILE A 536 -11.07 17.70 21.03
C ILE A 536 -12.22 17.20 21.93
N THR A 537 -12.74 18.08 22.77
CA THR A 537 -13.94 17.85 23.58
C THR A 537 -15.15 18.51 22.95
N LYS A 538 -16.35 18.07 23.34
CA LYS A 538 -17.60 18.71 22.91
C LYS A 538 -17.61 20.21 23.24
N GLN A 539 -17.13 20.58 24.42
CA GLN A 539 -17.09 21.98 24.84
C GLN A 539 -16.18 22.81 23.93
N LEU A 540 -14.99 22.31 23.59
CA LEU A 540 -14.10 23.02 22.68
C LEU A 540 -14.69 23.12 21.27
N LEU A 541 -15.32 22.05 20.80
CA LEU A 541 -16.00 22.02 19.50
C LEU A 541 -17.11 23.09 19.42
N ASP A 542 -17.89 23.27 20.48
CA ASP A 542 -18.96 24.29 20.55
C ASP A 542 -18.46 25.74 20.49
N THR A 543 -17.19 25.98 20.84
CA THR A 543 -16.58 27.31 20.73
C THR A 543 -16.14 27.67 19.31
N VAL A 544 -16.10 26.69 18.41
CA VAL A 544 -15.72 26.91 17.00
C VAL A 544 -16.85 27.65 16.29
N ILE A 545 -16.53 28.80 15.68
CA ILE A 545 -17.48 29.55 14.85
C ILE A 545 -17.56 28.89 13.47
N GLY A 546 -18.78 28.55 13.05
CA GLY A 546 -19.04 27.92 11.75
C GLY A 546 -18.79 28.82 10.56
N ILE A 547 -18.46 28.19 9.43
CA ILE A 547 -18.40 28.86 8.13
C ILE A 547 -19.76 28.67 7.47
N HIS A 548 -20.48 29.77 7.23
CA HIS A 548 -21.83 29.74 6.66
C HIS A 548 -21.87 30.29 5.23
N PRO A 549 -22.52 29.61 4.27
CA PRO A 549 -23.18 28.30 4.37
C PRO A 549 -22.24 27.13 4.06
N THR A 550 -22.16 26.11 4.93
CA THR A 550 -21.43 24.86 4.63
C THR A 550 -22.11 23.60 5.19
N CYS A 551 -21.75 22.42 4.67
CA CYS A 551 -22.17 21.15 5.28
C CYS A 551 -21.41 20.84 6.58
N ALA A 552 -20.26 21.46 6.82
CA ALA A 552 -19.39 21.15 7.96
C ALA A 552 -19.81 21.87 9.26
N GLU A 553 -20.69 22.88 9.17
CA GLU A 553 -21.17 23.69 10.32
C GLU A 553 -22.46 23.13 10.97
N VAL A 554 -22.76 21.83 10.80
CA VAL A 554 -24.01 21.21 11.31
C VAL A 554 -24.27 21.62 12.76
N SER A 555 -25.51 22.00 13.05
CA SER A 555 -25.95 22.77 14.23
C SER A 555 -25.73 22.16 15.62
N PHE A 556 -25.22 20.93 15.75
CA PHE A 556 -24.77 20.38 17.05
C PHE A 556 -23.24 20.38 17.20
N LEU A 557 -22.51 20.66 16.12
CA LEU A 557 -21.10 20.98 16.14
C LEU A 557 -20.88 22.37 16.73
N HIS A 558 -21.88 23.26 16.67
CA HIS A 558 -21.81 24.65 17.14
C HIS A 558 -23.09 25.01 17.92
N THR A 559 -22.97 25.76 19.01
CA THR A 559 -24.12 26.17 19.84
C THR A 559 -25.23 26.86 19.01
N PRO A 560 -26.54 26.60 19.23
CA PRO A 560 -27.64 27.13 18.41
C PRO A 560 -27.86 28.65 18.41
N ALA A 561 -26.97 29.44 19.00
CA ALA A 561 -27.24 30.83 19.38
C ALA A 561 -27.40 31.80 18.19
N LEU A 562 -27.06 31.41 16.95
CA LEU A 562 -27.12 32.29 15.78
C LEU A 562 -28.11 31.85 14.68
N LEU A 563 -28.55 30.60 14.65
CA LEU A 563 -29.40 30.08 13.55
C LEU A 563 -30.91 30.28 13.77
N THR A 564 -31.36 30.49 15.01
CA THR A 564 -32.78 30.75 15.29
C THR A 564 -33.26 32.09 14.71
N TYR A 565 -32.35 33.03 14.40
CA TYR A 565 -32.73 34.35 13.89
C TYR A 565 -32.93 34.40 12.36
N ILE A 566 -32.38 33.44 11.61
CA ILE A 566 -32.44 33.46 10.13
C ILE A 566 -33.57 32.58 9.60
N MET A 567 -33.96 31.50 10.30
CA MET A 567 -35.02 30.60 9.84
C MET A 567 -36.46 31.06 10.13
N ILE A 568 -36.67 32.19 10.81
CA ILE A 568 -38.01 32.70 11.15
C ILE A 568 -38.48 33.81 10.19
N THR A 569 -37.65 34.29 9.27
CA THR A 569 -38.00 35.39 8.35
C THR A 569 -37.62 35.13 6.90
N GLY A 570 -38.06 34.00 6.35
CA GLY A 570 -37.95 33.66 4.92
C GLY A 570 -39.19 32.95 4.42
#